data_AF-A0A0N4XP93-F1
#
_entry.id   AF-A0A0N4XP93-F1
#
_cell.length_a   1.000
_cell.length_b   1.000
_cell.length_c   1.000
_cell.angle_alpha   90.00
_cell.angle_beta   90.00
_cell.angle_gamma   90.00
#
_symmetry.space_group_name_H-M   'P 1'
#
loop_
_entity.id
_entity.type
_entity.pdbx_description
1 polymer ?
#
loop_
_entity_poly.entity_id
_entity_poly.type
_entity_poly.pdbx_seq_one_letter_code
_entity_poly.pdbx_strand_id
1 'polypeptide(L)'
;MVFSSILKNLFQPEVATFEPSVTSVTEYPITEYQPKYFLADSFASAKSKLQAWAATIPRSFQVRYNAYTQRIEVLDSVSELQRMVREIKSEIVTLEDALGKVSVKVQ
;
A
#
# COMPACT_ATOMS: atom_id res chain seq x y z
N MET A 1 34.03 15.65 28.96
CA MET A 1 32.89 14.71 28.83
C MET A 1 31.68 15.28 28.06
N VAL A 2 31.65 16.58 27.70
CA VAL A 2 30.51 17.21 27.00
C VAL A 2 30.55 17.03 25.47
N PHE A 3 31.75 16.94 24.88
CA PHE A 3 31.94 16.75 23.44
C PHE A 3 31.45 15.39 22.90
N SER A 4 31.55 14.32 23.69
CA SER A 4 31.07 12.98 23.30
C SER A 4 29.54 12.92 23.25
N SER A 5 28.84 13.66 24.12
CA SER A 5 27.37 13.72 24.12
C SER A 5 26.82 14.57 22.97
N ILE A 6 27.54 15.61 22.54
CA ILE A 6 27.15 16.44 21.38
C ILE A 6 27.32 15.63 20.08
N LEU A 7 28.42 14.90 19.90
CA LEU A 7 28.66 14.07 18.72
C LEU A 7 27.72 12.86 18.62
N LYS A 8 27.25 12.30 19.74
CA LYS A 8 26.27 11.19 19.72
C LYS A 8 24.90 11.59 19.16
N ASN A 9 24.49 12.85 19.31
CA ASN A 9 23.24 13.35 18.75
C ASN A 9 23.35 13.80 17.28
N LEU A 10 24.57 13.97 16.74
CA LEU A 10 24.75 14.37 15.33
C LEU A 10 24.61 13.23 14.32
N PHE A 11 24.70 11.97 14.76
CA PHE A 11 24.68 10.79 13.88
C PHE A 11 23.50 9.85 14.13
N GLN A 12 22.58 10.20 15.04
CA GLN A 12 21.38 9.40 15.26
C GLN A 12 20.30 9.87 14.29
N PRO A 13 19.81 8.97 13.41
CA PRO A 13 18.83 9.38 12.43
C PRO A 13 17.48 9.65 13.11
N GLU A 14 16.76 10.63 12.59
CA GLU A 14 15.40 10.95 13.04
C GLU A 14 14.45 9.83 12.59
N VAL A 15 13.65 9.29 13.52
CA VAL A 15 12.57 8.36 13.18
C VAL A 15 11.24 9.07 13.32
N ALA A 16 10.52 9.19 12.21
CA ALA A 16 9.20 9.78 12.15
C ALA A 16 8.14 8.74 11.77
N THR A 17 6.87 9.03 12.04
CA THR A 17 5.76 8.18 11.56
C THR A 17 5.64 8.24 10.04
N PHE A 18 5.35 7.10 9.42
CA PHE A 18 5.10 7.03 7.98
C PHE A 18 3.82 7.78 7.61
N GLU A 19 4.00 8.88 6.89
CA GLU A 19 2.96 9.72 6.31
C GLU A 19 3.30 10.02 4.85
N PRO A 20 2.58 9.42 3.87
CA PRO A 20 2.93 9.55 2.45
C PRO A 20 3.05 10.98 1.92
N SER A 21 2.24 11.91 2.45
CA SER A 21 2.29 13.34 2.09
C SER A 21 3.60 14.02 2.51
N VAL A 22 4.22 13.58 3.60
CA VAL A 22 5.51 14.10 4.08
C VAL A 22 6.65 13.32 3.45
N THR A 23 6.58 11.99 3.45
CA THR A 23 7.64 11.13 2.92
C THR A 23 7.90 11.37 1.43
N SER A 24 6.87 11.68 0.63
CA SER A 24 7.01 11.89 -0.82
C SER A 24 7.80 13.14 -1.22
N VAL A 25 7.93 14.12 -0.32
CA VAL A 25 8.65 15.39 -0.54
C VAL A 25 9.89 15.54 0.34
N THR A 26 10.22 14.52 1.14
CA THR A 26 11.38 14.54 2.02
C THR A 26 12.67 14.36 1.20
N GLU A 27 13.57 15.34 1.26
CA GLU A 27 14.88 15.26 0.60
C GLU A 27 15.77 14.19 1.23
N TYR A 28 16.64 13.59 0.41
CA TYR A 28 17.52 12.50 0.85
C TYR A 28 18.90 12.56 0.18
N PRO A 29 19.99 12.27 0.94
CA PRO A 29 21.32 12.10 0.35
C PRO A 29 21.42 10.78 -0.44
N ILE A 30 22.20 10.78 -1.53
CA ILE A 30 22.37 9.59 -2.39
C ILE A 30 23.49 8.68 -1.87
N THR A 31 24.58 9.26 -1.37
CA THR A 31 25.84 8.56 -1.08
C THR A 31 26.07 8.28 0.41
N GLU A 32 25.26 8.87 1.29
CA GLU A 32 25.42 8.79 2.74
C GLU A 32 24.22 8.10 3.40
N TYR A 33 24.36 7.80 4.70
CA TYR A 33 23.24 7.30 5.49
C TYR A 33 22.10 8.31 5.52
N GLN A 34 20.87 7.78 5.54
CA GLN A 34 19.68 8.61 5.54
C GLN A 34 19.53 9.32 6.88
N PRO A 35 19.35 10.65 6.91
CA PRO A 35 19.20 11.39 8.17
C PRO A 35 17.84 11.16 8.81
N LYS A 36 16.86 10.66 8.04
CA LYS A 36 15.47 10.44 8.48
C LYS A 36 14.93 9.11 7.96
N TYR A 37 14.27 8.36 8.86
CA TYR A 37 13.55 7.13 8.55
C TYR A 37 12.09 7.26 8.92
N PHE A 38 11.24 6.54 8.19
CA PHE A 38 9.80 6.51 8.42
C PHE A 38 9.36 5.15 8.94
N LEU A 39 8.78 5.15 10.13
CA LEU A 39 8.27 3.95 10.79
C LEU A 39 6.77 3.83 10.54
N ALA A 40 6.36 2.68 10.01
CA ALA A 40 4.97 2.30 9.93
C ALA A 40 4.64 1.28 11.02
N ASP A 41 3.44 1.38 11.60
CA ASP A 41 2.99 0.45 12.66
C ASP A 41 2.84 -0.99 12.14
N SER A 42 2.51 -1.13 10.85
CA SER A 42 2.44 -2.41 10.15
C SER A 42 2.41 -2.21 8.63
N PHE A 43 2.68 -3.27 7.86
CA PHE A 43 2.50 -3.25 6.41
C PHE A 43 1.05 -2.96 5.99
N ALA A 44 0.07 -3.40 6.78
CA ALA A 44 -1.34 -3.11 6.52
C ALA A 44 -1.65 -1.61 6.69
N SER A 45 -1.14 -1.00 7.78
CA SER A 45 -1.26 0.45 8.02
C SER A 45 -0.58 1.26 6.92
N ALA A 46 0.66 0.88 6.55
CA ALA A 46 1.40 1.54 5.47
C ALA A 46 0.66 1.46 4.13
N LYS A 47 0.14 0.27 3.76
CA LYS A 47 -0.63 0.06 2.54
C LYS A 47 -1.88 0.94 2.52
N SER A 48 -2.64 0.97 3.62
CA SER A 48 -3.86 1.78 3.73
C SER A 48 -3.55 3.28 3.57
N LYS A 49 -2.55 3.80 4.30
CA LYS A 49 -2.11 5.19 4.19
C LYS A 49 -1.68 5.54 2.77
N LEU A 50 -0.87 4.68 2.15
CA LEU A 50 -0.40 4.88 0.77
C LEU A 50 -1.55 4.87 -0.24
N GLN A 51 -2.53 3.96 -0.09
CA GLN A 51 -3.72 3.91 -0.95
C GLN A 51 -4.58 5.18 -0.82
N ALA A 52 -4.81 5.63 0.41
CA ALA A 52 -5.55 6.86 0.67
C ALA A 52 -4.84 8.09 0.07
N TRP A 53 -3.53 8.20 0.24
CA TRP A 53 -2.75 9.27 -0.38
C TRP A 53 -2.71 9.17 -1.91
N ALA A 54 -2.51 7.97 -2.47
CA ALA A 54 -2.52 7.79 -3.91
C ALA A 54 -3.87 8.17 -4.53
N ALA A 55 -4.99 8.05 -3.79
CA ALA A 55 -6.31 8.49 -4.25
C ALA A 55 -6.44 10.02 -4.40
N THR A 56 -5.60 10.82 -3.74
CA THR A 56 -5.60 12.29 -3.88
C THR A 56 -4.87 12.76 -5.14
N ILE A 57 -4.07 11.90 -5.77
CA ILE A 57 -3.34 12.21 -7.00
C ILE A 57 -4.33 12.34 -8.17
N PRO A 58 -4.39 13.50 -8.85
CA PRO A 58 -5.34 13.72 -9.93
C PRO A 58 -5.03 12.80 -11.12
N ARG A 59 -6.00 11.97 -11.49
CA ARG A 59 -5.95 11.07 -12.66
C ARG A 59 -7.35 10.91 -13.24
N SER A 60 -7.45 10.83 -14.57
CA SER A 60 -8.73 10.70 -15.29
C SER A 60 -9.29 9.28 -15.34
N PHE A 61 -8.51 8.29 -14.88
CA PHE A 61 -8.88 6.87 -14.92
C PHE A 61 -8.38 6.15 -13.67
N GLN A 62 -8.95 4.99 -13.38
CA GLN A 62 -8.45 4.08 -12.36
C GLN A 62 -7.72 2.91 -13.02
N VAL A 63 -6.75 2.32 -12.35
CA VAL A 63 -6.04 1.13 -12.82
C VAL A 63 -6.17 -0.03 -11.86
N ARG A 64 -6.10 -1.24 -12.40
CA ARG A 64 -6.04 -2.50 -11.66
C ARG A 64 -4.92 -3.38 -12.23
N TYR A 65 -4.22 -4.09 -11.36
CA TYR A 65 -3.32 -5.14 -11.80
C TYR A 65 -4.08 -6.47 -11.99
N ASN A 66 -3.95 -7.08 -13.16
CA ASN A 66 -4.42 -8.43 -13.42
C ASN A 66 -3.25 -9.42 -13.29
N ALA A 67 -3.30 -10.25 -12.24
CA ALA A 67 -2.23 -11.20 -11.93
C ALA A 67 -2.14 -12.37 -12.92
N TYR A 68 -3.24 -12.75 -13.58
CA TYR A 68 -3.26 -13.84 -14.55
C TYR A 68 -2.56 -13.47 -15.85
N THR A 69 -2.76 -12.24 -16.32
CA THR A 69 -2.16 -11.73 -17.56
C THR A 69 -0.89 -10.93 -17.32
N GLN A 70 -0.56 -10.65 -16.05
CA GLN A 70 0.56 -9.81 -15.63
C GLN A 70 0.51 -8.40 -16.27
N ARG A 71 -0.69 -7.83 -16.40
CA ARG A 71 -0.92 -6.54 -17.07
C ARG A 71 -1.64 -5.55 -16.17
N ILE A 72 -1.41 -4.27 -16.47
CA ILE A 72 -2.19 -3.16 -15.92
C ILE A 72 -3.43 -2.98 -16.81
N GLU A 73 -4.61 -3.07 -16.20
CA GLU A 73 -5.89 -2.81 -16.83
C GLU A 73 -6.35 -1.40 -16.44
N VAL A 74 -6.75 -0.63 -17.45
CA VAL A 74 -7.34 0.69 -17.25
C VAL A 74 -8.86 0.53 -17.13
N LEU A 75 -9.43 1.14 -16.09
CA LEU A 75 -10.86 1.13 -15.79
C LEU A 75 -11.46 2.47 -16.22
N ASP A 76 -11.58 2.68 -17.53
CA ASP A 76 -12.05 3.91 -18.16
C ASP A 76 -13.35 3.73 -18.99
N SER A 77 -13.84 2.50 -19.13
CA SER A 77 -15.06 2.19 -19.90
C SER A 77 -16.05 1.32 -19.14
N VAL A 78 -17.33 1.44 -19.51
CA VAL A 78 -18.42 0.66 -18.90
C VAL A 78 -18.22 -0.84 -19.11
N SER A 79 -17.70 -1.27 -20.26
CA SER A 79 -17.42 -2.68 -20.55
C SER A 79 -16.39 -3.27 -19.61
N GLU A 80 -15.30 -2.54 -19.31
CA GLU A 80 -14.26 -2.98 -18.38
C GLU A 80 -14.77 -3.04 -16.95
N LEU A 81 -15.55 -2.04 -16.51
CA LEU A 81 -16.19 -2.07 -15.21
C LEU A 81 -17.16 -3.24 -15.07
N GLN A 82 -17.97 -3.51 -16.10
CA GLN A 82 -18.88 -4.66 -16.10
C GLN A 82 -18.13 -6.00 -16.09
N ARG A 83 -16.99 -6.10 -16.78
CA ARG A 83 -16.12 -7.29 -16.72
C ARG A 83 -15.61 -7.52 -15.29
N MET A 84 -15.10 -6.47 -14.65
CA MET A 84 -14.63 -6.55 -13.27
C MET A 84 -15.75 -6.96 -12.29
N VAL A 85 -16.96 -6.43 -12.45
CA VAL A 85 -18.12 -6.83 -11.63
C VAL A 85 -18.45 -8.32 -11.81
N ARG A 86 -18.37 -8.84 -13.04
CA ARG A 86 -18.59 -10.28 -13.31
C ARG A 86 -17.52 -11.15 -12.65
N GLU A 87 -16.25 -10.73 -12.71
CA GLU A 87 -15.14 -11.43 -12.06
C GLU A 87 -15.36 -11.52 -10.54
N ILE A 88 -15.64 -10.39 -9.88
CA ILE A 88 -15.91 -10.35 -8.43
C ILE A 88 -17.11 -11.23 -8.06
N LYS A 89 -18.18 -11.20 -8.86
CA LYS A 89 -19.35 -12.09 -8.64
C LYS A 89 -18.97 -13.57 -8.72
N SER A 90 -18.14 -13.96 -9.68
CA SER A 90 -17.67 -15.35 -9.81
C SER A 90 -16.85 -15.79 -8.59
N GLU A 91 -16.02 -14.89 -8.05
CA GLU A 91 -15.24 -15.15 -6.83
C GLU A 91 -16.15 -15.32 -5.61
N ILE A 92 -17.18 -14.47 -5.46
CA ILE A 92 -18.17 -14.57 -4.38
C ILE A 92 -18.91 -15.92 -4.44
N VAL A 93 -19.38 -16.33 -5.62
CA VAL A 93 -20.08 -17.63 -5.78
C VAL A 93 -19.18 -18.80 -5.38
N THR A 94 -17.89 -18.72 -5.74
CA THR A 94 -16.89 -19.73 -5.36
C THR A 94 -16.68 -19.77 -3.84
N LEU A 95 -16.66 -18.60 -3.21
CA LEU A 95 -16.55 -18.46 -1.75
C LEU A 95 -17.79 -19.04 -1.03
N GLU A 96 -19.00 -18.78 -1.54
CA GLU A 96 -20.25 -19.31 -0.98
C GLU A 96 -20.30 -20.85 -1.03
N ASP A 97 -19.92 -21.46 -2.16
CA ASP A 97 -19.84 -22.92 -2.31
C ASP A 97 -18.82 -23.53 -1.33
N ALA A 98 -17.64 -22.91 -1.20
CA ALA A 98 -16.63 -23.34 -0.23
C ALA A 98 -17.13 -23.24 1.21
N LEU A 99 -17.84 -22.17 1.55
CA LEU A 99 -18.43 -21.98 2.88
C LEU A 99 -19.45 -23.07 3.20
N GLY A 100 -20.35 -23.38 2.26
CA GLY A 100 -21.33 -24.47 2.43
C GLY A 100 -20.67 -25.81 2.74
N LYS A 101 -19.54 -26.12 2.08
CA LYS A 101 -18.77 -27.36 2.33
C LYS A 101 -18.07 -27.38 3.68
N VAL A 102 -17.60 -26.24 4.17
CA VAL A 102 -16.96 -26.13 5.50
C VAL A 102 -18.01 -26.23 6.60
N SER A 103 -19.14 -25.53 6.47
CA SER A 103 -20.23 -25.55 7.46
C SER A 103 -20.83 -26.95 7.67
N VAL A 104 -20.82 -27.81 6.65
CA VAL A 104 -21.27 -29.21 6.76
C VAL A 104 -20.27 -30.12 7.48
N LYS A 105 -18.99 -29.74 7.61
CA LYS A 105 -17.93 -30.55 8.23
C LYS A 105 -17.70 -30.29 9.73
N VAL A 106 -18.46 -29.38 10.35
CA VAL A 106 -18.36 -29.05 11.79
C VAL A 106 -19.27 -29.94 12.66
N GLN A 107 -19.60 -31.15 12.20
CA GLN A 107 -20.42 -32.14 12.91
C GLN A 107 -19.71 -33.47 13.04
#